data_AF-A0A961HZP2-F1
#
_entry.id   AF-A0A961HZP2-F1
#
_cell.length_a   1.000
_cell.length_b   1.000
_cell.length_c   1.000
_cell.angle_alpha   90.00
_cell.angle_beta   90.00
_cell.angle_gamma   90.00
#
_symmetry.space_group_name_H-M   'P 1'
#
loop_
_entity.id
_entity.type
_entity.pdbx_description
1 polymer ?
#
loop_
_entity_poly.entity_id
_entity_poly.type
_entity_poly.pdbx_seq_one_letter_code
_entity_poly.pdbx_strand_id
1 'polypeptide(L)'
;MPSTRETILAALHARLSALPATALRGEVLPERVPADGLLILRDGEPGEPEVTLSPLAYHYQHRAEIEAVVQGADRDTAFDALTASIGAALTADRTLGGLCDWVEAE
;
A
#
# COMPACT_ATOMS: atom_id res chain seq x y z
N MET A 1 3.70 -18.71 -12.45
CA MET A 1 2.68 -18.02 -11.62
C MET A 1 3.42 -17.12 -10.65
N PRO A 2 2.95 -15.88 -10.41
CA PRO A 2 3.53 -15.00 -9.40
C PRO A 2 3.39 -15.64 -8.00
N SER A 3 4.25 -15.24 -7.07
CA SER A 3 4.13 -15.65 -5.67
C SER A 3 2.91 -15.00 -5.01
N THR A 4 2.46 -15.53 -3.88
CA THR A 4 1.39 -14.92 -3.07
C THR A 4 1.75 -13.48 -2.68
N ARG A 5 2.99 -13.26 -2.22
CA ARG A 5 3.55 -11.93 -1.93
C ARG A 5 3.38 -10.97 -3.12
N GLU A 6 3.83 -11.40 -4.30
CA GLU A 6 3.75 -10.56 -5.50
C GLU A 6 2.31 -10.24 -5.90
N THR A 7 1.40 -11.22 -5.75
CA THR A 7 -0.02 -11.04 -6.06
C THR A 7 -0.68 -10.04 -5.11
N ILE A 8 -0.37 -10.10 -3.80
CA ILE A 8 -0.85 -9.15 -2.79
C ILE A 8 -0.33 -7.73 -3.08
N LEU A 9 0.97 -7.58 -3.35
CA LEU A 9 1.57 -6.27 -3.65
C LEU A 9 1.01 -5.67 -4.95
N ALA A 10 0.76 -6.48 -5.97
CA ALA A 10 0.12 -6.02 -7.20
C ALA A 10 -1.33 -5.56 -6.95
N ALA A 11 -2.09 -6.26 -6.10
CA ALA A 11 -3.45 -5.87 -5.72
C ALA A 11 -3.46 -4.57 -4.89
N LEU A 12 -2.53 -4.42 -3.95
CA LEU A 12 -2.35 -3.19 -3.19
C LEU A 12 -1.99 -2.03 -4.12
N HIS A 13 -1.04 -2.21 -5.04
CA HIS A 13 -0.68 -1.19 -6.02
C HIS A 13 -1.89 -0.80 -6.89
N ALA A 14 -2.66 -1.76 -7.40
CA ALA A 14 -3.84 -1.50 -8.21
C ALA A 14 -4.91 -0.69 -7.44
N ARG A 15 -5.07 -0.92 -6.13
CA ARG A 15 -5.93 -0.11 -5.27
C ARG A 15 -5.43 1.33 -5.17
N LEU A 16 -4.13 1.53 -4.98
CA LEU A 16 -3.53 2.87 -4.94
C LEU A 16 -3.63 3.58 -6.30
N SER A 17 -3.50 2.87 -7.42
CA SER A 17 -3.65 3.41 -8.77
C SER A 17 -5.06 3.90 -9.09
N ALA A 18 -6.08 3.54 -8.30
CA ALA A 18 -7.44 4.04 -8.44
C ALA A 18 -7.68 5.37 -7.70
N LEU A 19 -6.72 5.83 -6.89
CA LEU A 19 -6.78 7.11 -6.18
C LEU A 19 -6.44 8.27 -7.12
N PRO A 20 -6.86 9.51 -6.80
CA PRO A 20 -6.55 10.69 -7.61
C PRO A 20 -5.11 11.18 -7.38
N ALA A 21 -4.13 10.29 -7.55
CA ALA A 21 -2.71 10.57 -7.47
C ALA A 21 -1.94 9.62 -8.39
N THR A 22 -0.73 10.00 -8.82
CA THR A 22 0.12 9.08 -9.59
C THR A 22 0.64 7.99 -8.67
N ALA A 23 0.30 6.72 -8.93
CA ALA A 23 0.84 5.59 -8.17
C ALA A 23 1.98 4.91 -8.91
N LEU A 24 3.12 4.74 -8.23
CA LEU A 24 4.30 4.00 -8.69
C LEU A 24 4.63 2.87 -7.70
N ARG A 25 5.49 1.92 -8.10
CA ARG A 25 5.96 0.82 -7.25
C ARG A 25 7.46 0.62 -7.44
N GLY A 26 8.23 0.65 -6.36
CA GLY A 26 9.69 0.45 -6.37
C GLY A 26 10.52 1.56 -7.03
N GLU A 27 9.89 2.58 -7.61
CA GLU A 27 10.57 3.66 -8.34
C GLU A 27 11.31 4.64 -7.42
N VAL A 28 12.41 5.20 -7.90
CA VAL A 28 13.09 6.30 -7.19
C VAL A 28 12.21 7.55 -7.21
N LEU A 29 12.27 8.36 -6.15
CA LEU A 29 11.53 9.62 -6.10
C LEU A 29 11.85 10.47 -7.35
N PRO A 30 10.85 10.88 -8.15
CA PRO A 30 11.08 11.65 -9.36
C PRO A 30 11.51 13.09 -9.04
N GLU A 31 12.23 13.71 -9.98
CA GLU A 31 12.68 15.10 -9.84
C GLU A 31 11.53 16.11 -9.75
N ARG A 32 10.35 15.75 -10.28
CA ARG A 32 9.14 16.56 -10.24
C ARG A 32 7.97 15.73 -9.75
N VAL A 33 7.28 16.23 -8.74
CA VAL A 33 6.02 15.67 -8.26
C VAL A 33 4.91 16.06 -9.25
N PRO A 34 3.94 15.19 -9.57
CA PRO A 34 2.75 15.57 -10.33
C PRO A 34 1.85 16.55 -9.56
N ALA A 35 1.01 17.33 -10.26
CA ALA A 35 0.09 18.26 -9.61
C ALA A 35 -0.93 17.54 -8.71
N ASP A 36 -1.39 16.37 -9.14
CA ASP A 36 -2.37 15.54 -8.43
C ASP A 36 -1.74 14.72 -7.28
N GLY A 37 -0.43 14.86 -7.04
CA GLY A 37 0.30 14.10 -6.03
C GLY A 37 0.90 12.79 -6.54
N LEU A 38 1.72 12.18 -5.69
CA LEU A 38 2.49 10.97 -5.96
C LEU A 38 2.37 9.99 -4.79
N LEU A 39 2.15 8.73 -5.10
CA LEU A 39 2.23 7.59 -4.20
C LEU A 39 3.29 6.63 -4.71
N ILE A 40 4.25 6.24 -3.88
CA ILE A 40 5.20 5.17 -4.22
C ILE A 40 5.04 4.03 -3.22
N LEU A 41 4.62 2.87 -3.73
CA LEU A 41 4.60 1.63 -2.97
C LEU A 41 6.02 1.05 -2.88
N ARG A 42 6.52 0.92 -1.66
CA ARG A 42 7.73 0.15 -1.34
C ARG A 42 7.29 -1.22 -0.89
N ASP A 43 7.72 -2.23 -1.63
CA ASP A 43 7.31 -3.61 -1.42
C ASP A 43 7.54 -4.09 0.01
N GLY A 44 8.64 -3.68 0.64
CA GLY A 44 9.05 -4.21 1.94
C GLY A 44 9.30 -5.72 1.91
N GLU A 45 9.53 -6.31 3.08
CA GLU A 45 9.78 -7.73 3.24
C GLU A 45 8.85 -8.34 4.29
N PRO A 46 8.28 -9.53 4.04
CA PRO A 46 7.38 -10.20 4.99
C PRO A 46 8.09 -10.85 6.19
N GLY A 47 9.42 -11.02 6.12
CA GLY A 47 10.18 -11.66 7.20
C GLY A 47 9.84 -13.15 7.41
N GLU A 48 10.19 -13.66 8.59
CA GLU A 48 9.84 -15.02 9.03
C GLU A 48 8.40 -15.05 9.57
N PRO A 49 7.66 -16.15 9.37
CA PRO A 49 6.31 -16.26 9.89
C PRO A 49 6.28 -16.50 11.39
N GLU A 50 5.23 -16.00 12.03
CA GLU A 50 4.81 -16.50 13.34
C GLU A 50 4.15 -17.87 13.18
N VAL A 51 4.34 -18.76 14.15
CA VAL A 51 3.87 -20.16 14.05
C VAL A 51 2.94 -20.51 15.21
N THR A 52 1.70 -20.87 14.89
CA THR A 52 0.76 -21.53 15.80
C THR A 52 0.92 -23.04 15.64
N LEU A 53 1.00 -23.82 16.72
CA LEU A 53 1.28 -25.28 16.62
C LEU A 53 0.05 -26.19 16.73
N SER A 54 -1.13 -25.68 17.11
CA SER A 54 -2.33 -26.49 17.29
C SER A 54 -3.62 -25.74 16.90
N PRO A 55 -4.13 -25.92 15.66
CA PRO A 55 -3.47 -26.63 14.54
C PRO A 55 -2.21 -25.88 14.07
N LEU A 56 -1.33 -26.58 13.34
CA LEU A 56 -0.15 -25.94 12.75
C LEU A 56 -0.57 -24.89 11.72
N ALA A 57 -0.22 -23.63 11.96
CA ALA A 57 -0.46 -22.49 11.05
C ALA A 57 0.73 -21.53 11.04
N TYR A 58 0.98 -20.92 9.90
CA TYR A 58 2.04 -19.94 9.67
C TYR A 58 1.41 -18.60 9.31
N HIS A 59 1.71 -17.55 10.07
CA HIS A 59 1.15 -16.22 9.92
C HIS A 59 2.25 -15.27 9.46
N TYR A 60 2.06 -14.64 8.31
CA TYR A 60 3.00 -13.66 7.77
C TYR A 60 2.44 -12.26 7.96
N GLN A 61 3.26 -11.37 8.52
CA GLN A 61 2.96 -9.94 8.56
C GLN A 61 3.90 -9.21 7.59
N HIS A 62 3.33 -8.68 6.52
CA HIS A 62 4.10 -7.98 5.50
C HIS A 62 3.87 -6.47 5.60
N ARG A 63 4.87 -5.75 6.08
CA ARG A 63 4.88 -4.28 6.07
C ARG A 63 5.36 -3.78 4.71
N ALA A 64 4.44 -3.20 3.93
CA ALA A 64 4.76 -2.39 2.76
C ALA A 64 4.63 -0.91 3.13
N GLU A 65 5.50 -0.06 2.59
CA GLU A 65 5.47 1.38 2.87
C GLU A 65 4.86 2.14 1.71
N ILE A 66 4.08 3.18 2.00
CA ILE A 66 3.50 4.07 1.00
C ILE A 66 4.09 5.46 1.22
N GLU A 67 4.96 5.88 0.31
CA GLU A 67 5.45 7.25 0.29
C GLU A 67 4.41 8.14 -0.40
N ALA A 68 3.80 9.05 0.36
CA ALA A 68 2.87 10.05 -0.18
C ALA A 68 3.56 11.41 -0.31
N VAL A 69 3.55 11.98 -1.52
CA VAL A 69 4.19 13.27 -1.80
C VAL A 69 3.22 14.18 -2.54
N VAL A 70 3.05 15.39 -2.02
CA VAL A 70 2.24 16.45 -2.61
C VAL A 70 3.04 17.75 -2.70
N GLN A 71 2.65 18.64 -3.59
CA GLN A 71 3.30 19.95 -3.80
C GLN A 71 2.22 21.05 -3.95
N GLY A 72 2.63 22.31 -3.85
CA GLY A 72 1.74 23.47 -3.97
C GLY A 72 1.55 24.23 -2.65
N ALA A 73 0.75 25.28 -2.69
CA ALA A 73 0.51 26.16 -1.54
C ALA A 73 -0.34 25.49 -0.45
N ASP A 74 -1.32 24.67 -0.85
CA ASP A 74 -2.28 24.00 0.06
C ASP A 74 -1.83 22.59 0.45
N ARG A 75 -0.50 22.40 0.59
CA ARG A 75 0.14 21.09 0.76
C ARG A 75 -0.45 20.27 1.90
N ASP A 76 -0.69 20.90 3.05
CA ASP A 76 -1.12 20.18 4.24
C ASP A 76 -2.54 19.62 4.07
N THR A 77 -3.44 20.38 3.45
CA THR A 77 -4.80 19.91 3.12
C THR A 77 -4.78 18.84 2.03
N ALA A 78 -3.94 19.00 1.01
CA ALA A 78 -3.79 18.00 -0.05
C ALA A 78 -3.22 16.68 0.49
N PHE A 79 -2.23 16.75 1.38
CA PHE A 79 -1.65 15.58 2.03
C PHE A 79 -2.67 14.85 2.90
N ASP A 80 -3.42 15.58 3.74
CA ASP A 80 -4.47 15.02 4.60
C ASP A 80 -5.59 14.33 3.77
N ALA A 81 -6.03 14.98 2.69
CA ALA A 81 -7.00 14.37 1.78
C ALA A 81 -6.47 13.10 1.12
N LEU A 82 -5.20 13.09 0.72
CA LEU A 82 -4.57 11.93 0.08
C LEU A 82 -4.43 10.75 1.06
N THR A 83 -3.94 10.98 2.28
CA THR A 83 -3.84 9.91 3.30
C THR A 83 -5.21 9.39 3.73
N ALA A 84 -6.20 10.27 3.88
CA ALA A 84 -7.59 9.87 4.14
C ALA A 84 -8.14 8.98 3.00
N SER A 85 -7.84 9.31 1.75
CA SER A 85 -8.27 8.51 0.59
C SER A 85 -7.63 7.10 0.57
N ILE A 86 -6.36 6.99 0.96
CA ILE A 86 -5.67 5.69 1.11
C ILE A 86 -6.37 4.86 2.20
N GLY A 87 -6.58 5.43 3.38
CA GLY A 87 -7.26 4.75 4.48
C GLY A 87 -8.67 4.28 4.12
N ALA A 88 -9.43 5.11 3.39
CA ALA A 88 -10.75 4.75 2.89
C ALA A 88 -10.69 3.60 1.87
N ALA A 89 -9.75 3.64 0.93
CA ALA A 89 -9.58 2.59 -0.09
C ALA A 89 -9.20 1.24 0.52
N LEU A 90 -8.33 1.22 1.53
CA LEU A 90 -7.95 0.00 2.27
C LEU A 90 -9.12 -0.52 3.11
N THR A 91 -9.85 0.36 3.79
CA THR A 91 -11.00 -0.02 4.61
C THR A 91 -12.15 -0.58 3.78
N ALA A 92 -12.31 -0.13 2.53
CA ALA A 92 -13.33 -0.64 1.61
C ALA A 92 -13.14 -2.12 1.26
N ASP A 93 -11.92 -2.65 1.35
CA ASP A 93 -11.62 -4.07 1.17
C ASP A 93 -10.31 -4.45 1.88
N ARG A 94 -10.43 -4.84 3.14
CA ARG A 94 -9.29 -5.24 3.97
C ARG A 94 -8.71 -6.61 3.64
N THR A 95 -9.31 -7.34 2.71
CA THR A 95 -8.79 -8.66 2.30
C THR A 95 -8.07 -8.60 0.96
N LEU A 96 -8.06 -7.43 0.31
CA LEU A 96 -7.59 -7.25 -1.07
C LEU A 96 -8.20 -8.30 -2.01
N GLY A 97 -9.51 -8.53 -1.90
CA GLY A 97 -10.24 -9.53 -2.68
C GLY A 97 -10.02 -10.97 -2.22
N GLY A 98 -9.74 -11.18 -0.93
CA GLY A 98 -9.45 -12.49 -0.35
C GLY A 98 -8.00 -12.98 -0.55
N LEU A 99 -7.09 -12.08 -0.96
CA LEU A 99 -5.67 -12.40 -1.17
C LEU A 99 -4.86 -12.41 0.14
N CYS A 100 -5.31 -11.67 1.16
CA CYS A 100 -4.78 -11.71 2.51
C CYS A 100 -5.90 -11.75 3.55
N ASP A 101 -5.55 -12.10 4.79
CA ASP A 101 -6.51 -12.14 5.90
C ASP A 101 -6.94 -10.73 6.33
N TRP A 102 -5.99 -9.77 6.34
CA TRP A 102 -6.22 -8.40 6.75
C TRP A 102 -5.15 -7.44 6.22
N VAL A 103 -5.55 -6.22 5.87
CA VAL A 103 -4.67 -5.08 5.64
C VAL A 103 -5.18 -3.87 6.42
N GLU A 104 -4.25 -3.14 7.01
CA GLU A 104 -4.52 -1.90 7.73
C GLU A 104 -3.40 -0.89 7.51
N ALA A 105 -3.74 0.40 7.59
CA ALA A 105 -2.76 1.47 7.62
C ALA A 105 -2.33 1.69 9.07
N GLU A 106 -1.02 1.87 9.27
CA GLU A 106 -0.38 2.21 10.55
C GLU A 106 -0.11 3.72 10.64
#